data_AF-A0A517MHP4-F1
#
_entry.id   AF-A0A517MHP4-F1
#
_cell.length_a   1.000
_cell.length_b   1.000
_cell.length_c   1.000
_cell.angle_alpha   90.00
_cell.angle_beta   90.00
_cell.angle_gamma   90.00
#
_symmetry.space_group_name_H-M   'P 1'
#
loop_
_entity.id
_entity.type
_entity.pdbx_description
1 polymer ?
#
loop_
_entity_poly.entity_id
_entity_poly.type
_entity_poly.pdbx_seq_one_letter_code
_entity_poly.pdbx_strand_id
1 'polypeptide(L)'
;MKTLPTFEPIGNNFKSRIGPFLLLIFLASAYPAHAATIIGGFASWTLDEGVGTPIHRFDAYFDATTPRDDTLALAAPGNKPFDRLSPTQVSLADPIRPFDAVLPTVTGRSPQATTLEIDDVSDILGSWSGSSNDGWFVGNTVLGEQIALTSMQRWGADPAGSLLYGDFALRYDPTRAGGANSGLVLTSNIDFGNAAFADLGNAIIAVAGDQLTISGDLFAAAALTAFDGAILGKQFGTFSMTADLSTSAVPEPSSLVVLGVSGLMAIAYRRRRTSRSGCVTALQG
;
A
#
# COMPACT_ATOMS: atom_id res chain seq x y z
N MET A 1 -61.44 8.54 51.41
CA MET A 1 -61.24 10.00 51.37
C MET A 1 -59.97 10.36 52.14
N LYS A 2 -58.91 10.76 51.43
CA LYS A 2 -57.80 11.54 51.97
C LYS A 2 -57.21 12.34 50.80
N THR A 3 -57.58 13.61 50.74
CA THR A 3 -57.13 14.58 49.75
C THR A 3 -55.66 14.93 49.98
N LEU A 4 -54.84 14.81 48.95
CA LEU A 4 -53.43 15.21 48.95
C LEU A 4 -53.29 16.72 48.71
N PRO A 5 -52.28 17.37 49.30
CA PRO A 5 -52.12 18.83 49.22
C PRO A 5 -51.55 19.26 47.86
N THR A 6 -52.12 20.34 47.34
CA THR A 6 -51.68 21.12 46.18
C THR A 6 -50.34 21.82 46.47
N PHE A 7 -49.36 21.59 45.60
CA PHE A 7 -48.08 22.31 45.57
C PHE A 7 -48.22 23.58 44.72
N GLU A 8 -47.90 24.74 45.31
CA GLU A 8 -47.70 25.99 44.57
C GLU A 8 -46.32 26.03 43.91
N PRO A 9 -46.19 26.57 42.68
CA PRO A 9 -44.90 26.75 42.02
C PRO A 9 -44.21 28.02 42.52
N ILE A 10 -43.04 27.86 43.14
CA ILE A 10 -42.10 28.96 43.41
C ILE A 10 -41.47 29.35 42.06
N GLY A 11 -41.92 30.47 41.51
CA GLY A 11 -41.17 31.16 40.46
C GLY A 11 -39.88 31.74 41.03
N ASN A 12 -38.78 31.62 40.30
CA ASN A 12 -37.75 32.67 40.32
C ASN A 12 -36.85 32.63 39.09
N ASN A 13 -36.98 33.73 38.34
CA ASN A 13 -36.12 34.27 37.31
C ASN A 13 -34.62 34.02 37.52
N PHE A 14 -34.01 33.19 36.66
CA PHE A 14 -32.58 33.24 36.41
C PHE A 14 -32.31 33.62 34.95
N LYS A 15 -32.32 34.92 34.68
CA LYS A 15 -31.79 35.51 33.44
C LYS A 15 -30.26 35.44 33.48
N SER A 16 -29.69 34.28 33.14
CA SER A 16 -28.26 34.17 32.86
C SER A 16 -28.00 34.60 31.42
N ARG A 17 -27.44 35.81 31.27
CA ARG A 17 -26.85 36.31 30.02
C ARG A 17 -25.55 35.55 29.76
N ILE A 18 -25.63 34.40 29.08
CA ILE A 18 -24.46 33.77 28.46
C ILE A 18 -24.41 34.27 27.01
N GLY A 19 -23.39 35.06 26.71
CA GLY A 19 -23.17 35.65 25.40
C GLY A 19 -22.92 34.60 24.31
N PRO A 20 -23.29 34.87 23.05
CA PRO A 20 -23.14 33.91 21.96
C PRO A 20 -21.78 34.10 21.29
N PHE A 21 -20.66 33.73 21.92
CA PHE A 21 -19.37 33.67 21.21
C PHE A 21 -18.42 32.68 21.90
N LEU A 22 -18.71 31.38 21.78
CA LEU A 22 -17.69 30.35 21.84
C LEU A 22 -17.68 29.65 20.48
N LEU A 23 -16.98 30.28 19.53
CA LEU A 23 -16.58 29.63 18.29
C LEU A 23 -15.50 28.61 18.68
N LEU A 24 -15.89 27.39 19.02
CA LEU A 24 -14.99 26.26 19.09
C LEU A 24 -14.46 26.02 17.68
N ILE A 25 -13.28 26.58 17.39
CA ILE A 25 -12.46 26.14 16.27
C ILE A 25 -11.93 24.78 16.70
N PHE A 26 -12.66 23.71 16.35
CA PHE A 26 -12.06 22.40 16.22
C PHE A 26 -11.02 22.51 15.09
N LEU A 27 -9.78 22.82 15.45
CA LEU A 27 -8.64 22.40 14.65
C LEU A 27 -8.59 20.89 14.77
N ALA A 28 -9.45 20.22 13.99
CA ALA A 28 -9.14 18.87 13.57
C ALA A 28 -7.80 18.99 12.85
N SER A 29 -6.73 18.54 13.48
CA SER A 29 -5.50 18.20 12.78
C SER A 29 -5.86 17.03 11.89
N ALA A 30 -6.47 17.32 10.74
CA ALA A 30 -6.40 16.43 9.61
C ALA A 30 -4.90 16.24 9.38
N TYR A 31 -4.41 15.03 9.60
CA TYR A 31 -3.11 14.68 9.07
C TYR A 31 -3.27 14.84 7.56
N PRO A 32 -2.49 15.70 6.90
CA PRO A 32 -2.58 15.82 5.45
C PRO A 32 -2.36 14.42 4.86
N ALA A 33 -3.34 13.95 4.08
CA ALA A 33 -3.15 12.79 3.24
C ALA A 33 -2.03 13.15 2.26
N HIS A 34 -0.86 12.54 2.45
CA HIS A 34 0.29 12.77 1.60
C HIS A 34 0.26 11.73 0.49
N ALA A 35 0.03 12.18 -0.73
CA ALA A 35 0.28 11.36 -1.91
C ALA A 35 1.78 11.02 -1.96
N ALA A 36 2.10 9.74 -2.13
CA ALA A 36 3.48 9.26 -2.18
C ALA A 36 3.70 8.22 -3.27
N THR A 37 4.87 8.25 -3.89
CA THR A 37 5.30 7.26 -4.87
C THR A 37 6.58 6.57 -4.40
N ILE A 38 6.75 5.31 -4.75
CA ILE A 38 7.96 4.53 -4.41
C ILE A 38 9.11 4.96 -5.32
N ILE A 39 10.25 5.36 -4.75
CA ILE A 39 11.45 5.75 -5.50
C ILE A 39 12.56 4.69 -5.47
N GLY A 40 12.37 3.62 -4.71
CA GLY A 40 13.31 2.52 -4.59
C GLY A 40 13.11 1.73 -3.30
N GLY A 41 14.16 1.04 -2.88
CA GLY A 41 14.18 0.23 -1.68
C GLY A 41 14.49 -1.22 -1.98
N PHE A 42 14.10 -2.09 -1.06
CA PHE A 42 14.51 -3.48 -1.07
C PHE A 42 13.47 -4.41 -0.47
N ALA A 43 13.30 -5.58 -1.08
CA ALA A 43 12.49 -6.67 -0.62
C ALA A 43 13.36 -7.89 -0.31
N SER A 44 12.95 -8.65 0.69
CA SER A 44 13.60 -9.87 1.11
C SER A 44 12.55 -10.92 1.44
N TRP A 45 12.89 -12.18 1.21
CA TRP A 45 12.03 -13.30 1.55
C TRP A 45 12.87 -14.49 1.93
N THR A 46 12.39 -15.22 2.92
CA THR A 46 12.98 -16.47 3.36
C THR A 46 12.01 -17.58 3.01
N LEU A 47 12.49 -18.62 2.32
CA LEU A 47 11.67 -19.71 1.81
C LEU A 47 12.18 -21.02 2.42
N ASP A 48 11.24 -21.83 2.91
CA ASP A 48 11.51 -23.14 3.50
C ASP A 48 11.42 -24.22 2.41
N GLU A 49 12.58 -24.64 1.92
CA GLU A 49 12.72 -25.75 0.97
C GLU A 49 12.62 -27.10 1.71
N GLY A 50 11.48 -27.78 1.64
CA GLY A 50 11.45 -29.24 1.85
C GLY A 50 11.30 -29.74 3.29
N VAL A 51 10.59 -29.04 4.17
CA VAL A 51 10.13 -29.63 5.45
C VAL A 51 8.61 -29.79 5.47
N GLY A 52 8.12 -30.77 4.69
CA GLY A 52 6.76 -31.29 4.81
C GLY A 52 5.92 -31.26 3.54
N THR A 53 6.11 -30.26 2.67
CA THR A 53 5.55 -30.19 1.32
C THR A 53 6.49 -29.41 0.41
N PRO A 54 7.06 -30.03 -0.63
CA PRO A 54 8.21 -29.49 -1.33
C PRO A 54 7.84 -28.24 -2.12
N ILE A 55 8.69 -27.23 -2.01
CA ILE A 55 9.05 -26.47 -3.20
C ILE A 55 10.26 -27.17 -3.80
N HIS A 56 10.19 -27.62 -5.06
CA HIS A 56 11.12 -28.64 -5.59
C HIS A 56 12.57 -28.18 -5.79
N ARG A 57 12.87 -26.88 -5.59
CA ARG A 57 14.18 -26.25 -5.29
C ARG A 57 14.41 -25.01 -6.15
N PHE A 58 14.91 -23.95 -5.52
CA PHE A 58 15.33 -22.73 -6.20
C PHE A 58 16.79 -22.85 -6.64
N ASP A 59 17.04 -22.74 -7.94
CA ASP A 59 18.35 -23.10 -8.50
C ASP A 59 19.16 -21.95 -9.10
N ALA A 60 18.54 -20.82 -9.48
CA ALA A 60 19.27 -19.64 -9.99
C ALA A 60 18.40 -18.37 -10.05
N TYR A 61 19.05 -17.21 -10.16
CA TYR A 61 18.42 -15.91 -10.46
C TYR A 61 19.07 -15.26 -11.65
N PHE A 62 18.30 -14.47 -12.36
CA PHE A 62 18.74 -13.81 -13.56
C PHE A 62 18.40 -12.33 -13.43
N ASP A 63 19.31 -11.48 -13.88
CA ASP A 63 19.08 -10.03 -13.87
C ASP A 63 17.94 -9.65 -14.83
N ALA A 64 17.51 -8.39 -14.75
CA ALA A 64 16.46 -7.85 -15.61
C ALA A 64 16.85 -7.71 -17.09
N THR A 65 18.10 -8.00 -17.47
CA THR A 65 18.61 -7.89 -18.85
C THR A 65 18.80 -9.25 -19.53
N THR A 66 18.81 -10.34 -18.77
CA THR A 66 19.04 -11.67 -19.29
C THR A 66 17.82 -12.16 -20.08
N PRO A 67 17.98 -12.56 -21.36
CA PRO A 67 16.90 -13.14 -22.16
C PRO A 67 16.35 -14.44 -21.56
N ARG A 68 15.09 -14.73 -21.90
CA ARG A 68 14.41 -15.95 -21.48
C ARG A 68 15.14 -17.22 -21.92
N ASP A 69 15.50 -17.30 -23.20
CA ASP A 69 16.08 -18.52 -23.77
C ASP A 69 17.43 -18.84 -23.14
N ASP A 70 18.23 -17.83 -22.81
CA ASP A 70 19.47 -18.01 -22.06
C ASP A 70 19.19 -18.53 -20.65
N THR A 71 18.17 -18.01 -19.98
CA THR A 71 17.77 -18.44 -18.64
C THR A 71 17.43 -19.94 -18.58
N LEU A 72 16.74 -20.43 -19.60
CA LEU A 72 16.33 -21.83 -19.71
C LEU A 72 17.43 -22.75 -20.24
N ALA A 73 18.26 -22.27 -21.17
CA ALA A 73 19.28 -23.07 -21.84
C ALA A 73 20.57 -23.24 -21.04
N LEU A 74 20.90 -22.28 -20.16
CA LEU A 74 22.11 -22.36 -19.36
C LEU A 74 21.99 -23.53 -18.36
N ALA A 75 22.94 -24.47 -18.40
CA ALA A 75 23.14 -25.39 -17.28
C ALA A 75 23.30 -24.56 -15.99
N ALA A 76 23.09 -25.16 -14.81
CA ALA A 76 23.16 -24.41 -13.55
C ALA A 76 24.57 -24.00 -13.06
N PRO A 77 25.53 -23.46 -13.85
CA PRO A 77 26.58 -22.63 -13.26
C PRO A 77 26.59 -21.19 -13.79
N GLY A 78 26.42 -20.25 -12.87
CA GLY A 78 26.67 -18.82 -13.05
C GLY A 78 25.40 -17.96 -13.15
N ASN A 79 24.77 -17.66 -11.99
CA ASN A 79 23.74 -16.62 -11.77
C ASN A 79 23.11 -16.71 -10.34
N LYS A 80 23.81 -16.26 -9.28
CA LYS A 80 23.53 -16.67 -7.88
C LYS A 80 23.04 -15.53 -6.95
N PRO A 81 21.86 -15.66 -6.29
CA PRO A 81 21.48 -14.78 -5.19
C PRO A 81 20.48 -15.38 -4.20
N PHE A 82 20.44 -16.71 -4.08
CA PHE A 82 19.90 -17.31 -2.88
C PHE A 82 21.04 -17.51 -1.88
N ASP A 83 20.90 -16.87 -0.72
CA ASP A 83 21.70 -17.19 0.43
C ASP A 83 21.10 -18.41 1.09
N ARG A 84 21.77 -19.54 0.93
CA ARG A 84 21.37 -20.77 1.62
C ARG A 84 21.62 -20.59 3.11
N LEU A 85 20.55 -20.48 3.87
CA LEU A 85 20.61 -20.32 5.32
C LEU A 85 20.74 -21.67 6.02
N SER A 86 20.10 -22.71 5.47
CA SER A 86 20.15 -24.08 5.98
C SER A 86 19.94 -25.09 4.83
N PRO A 87 20.05 -26.41 5.07
CA PRO A 87 19.74 -27.42 4.05
C PRO A 87 18.34 -27.28 3.45
N THR A 88 17.42 -26.68 4.19
CA THR A 88 16.00 -26.56 3.87
C THR A 88 15.52 -25.12 3.85
N GLN A 89 16.42 -24.13 3.78
CA GLN A 89 16.03 -22.74 3.82
C GLN A 89 16.95 -21.87 2.97
N VAL A 90 16.32 -20.99 2.19
CA VAL A 90 16.98 -19.97 1.39
C VAL A 90 16.45 -18.59 1.73
N SER A 91 17.30 -17.59 1.61
CA SER A 91 16.91 -16.20 1.59
C SER A 91 17.23 -15.60 0.22
N LEU A 92 16.36 -14.71 -0.24
CA LEU A 92 16.62 -13.87 -1.40
C LEU A 92 16.31 -12.43 -1.04
N ALA A 93 17.03 -11.56 -1.72
CA ALA A 93 17.20 -10.17 -1.47
C ALA A 93 17.08 -9.50 -2.87
N ASP A 94 16.08 -8.65 -3.08
CA ASP A 94 15.71 -8.10 -4.39
C ASP A 94 15.37 -6.61 -4.30
N PRO A 95 15.99 -5.72 -5.11
CA PRO A 95 15.60 -4.33 -5.13
C PRO A 95 14.17 -4.13 -5.65
N ILE A 96 13.55 -3.05 -5.17
CA ILE A 96 12.23 -2.61 -5.62
C ILE A 96 12.42 -1.68 -6.82
N ARG A 97 11.65 -1.88 -7.89
CA ARG A 97 11.64 -0.97 -9.03
C ARG A 97 10.95 0.34 -8.63
N PRO A 98 11.51 1.51 -8.95
CA PRO A 98 10.83 2.78 -8.74
C PRO A 98 9.51 2.87 -9.52
N PHE A 99 8.63 3.73 -9.05
CA PHE A 99 7.45 4.17 -9.76
C PHE A 99 7.84 4.73 -11.14
N ASP A 100 7.09 4.35 -12.18
CA ASP A 100 7.34 4.75 -13.58
C ASP A 100 8.76 4.45 -14.10
N ALA A 101 9.44 3.45 -13.51
CA ALA A 101 10.75 3.03 -13.99
C ALA A 101 10.69 2.62 -15.47
N VAL A 102 11.61 3.15 -16.28
CA VAL A 102 11.76 2.76 -17.68
C VAL A 102 12.35 1.35 -17.74
N LEU A 103 11.56 0.41 -18.26
CA LEU A 103 11.93 -1.00 -18.28
C LEU A 103 12.71 -1.35 -19.56
N PRO A 104 13.75 -2.19 -19.46
CA PRO A 104 14.42 -2.71 -20.64
C PRO A 104 13.47 -3.61 -21.43
N THR A 105 13.50 -3.49 -22.76
CA THR A 105 12.87 -4.48 -23.64
C THR A 105 13.76 -5.72 -23.69
N VAL A 106 13.25 -6.85 -23.19
CA VAL A 106 13.98 -8.11 -23.15
C VAL A 106 13.18 -9.18 -23.86
N THR A 107 13.81 -9.87 -24.81
CA THR A 107 13.16 -10.90 -25.62
C THR A 107 12.58 -12.01 -24.76
N GLY A 108 11.29 -12.30 -24.97
CA GLY A 108 10.58 -13.35 -24.25
C GLY A 108 10.30 -13.03 -22.78
N ARG A 109 10.46 -11.78 -22.35
CA ARG A 109 10.19 -11.33 -20.98
C ARG A 109 9.29 -10.10 -20.98
N SER A 110 8.57 -9.93 -19.87
CA SER A 110 7.82 -8.71 -19.58
C SER A 110 8.14 -8.28 -18.15
N PRO A 111 9.24 -7.53 -17.97
CA PRO A 111 9.52 -6.88 -16.70
C PRO A 111 8.31 -6.08 -16.23
N GLN A 112 8.08 -6.07 -14.92
CA GLN A 112 6.99 -5.36 -14.27
C GLN A 112 7.46 -3.98 -13.80
N ALA A 113 6.62 -2.95 -13.92
CA ALA A 113 6.89 -1.63 -13.35
C ALA A 113 6.14 -1.49 -12.02
N THR A 114 6.68 -0.70 -11.09
CA THR A 114 5.90 -0.23 -9.95
C THR A 114 4.95 0.84 -10.44
N THR A 115 3.67 0.67 -10.13
CA THR A 115 2.60 1.59 -10.51
C THR A 115 1.79 2.06 -9.32
N LEU A 116 2.10 1.57 -8.11
CA LEU A 116 1.42 2.01 -6.90
C LEU A 116 1.66 3.49 -6.62
N GLU A 117 0.59 4.25 -6.65
CA GLU A 117 0.49 5.59 -6.09
C GLU A 117 -0.24 5.50 -4.73
N ILE A 118 0.38 5.99 -3.67
CA ILE A 118 -0.20 5.94 -2.33
C ILE A 118 -0.94 7.25 -2.10
N ASP A 119 -2.27 7.23 -2.22
CA ASP A 119 -3.10 8.42 -1.97
C ASP A 119 -3.17 8.78 -0.48
N ASP A 120 -3.17 7.76 0.39
CA ASP A 120 -3.29 7.93 1.83
C ASP A 120 -2.35 6.98 2.58
N VAL A 121 -1.26 7.55 3.12
CA VAL A 121 -0.27 6.82 3.92
C VAL A 121 -0.83 6.24 5.23
N SER A 122 -1.99 6.71 5.69
CA SER A 122 -2.66 6.17 6.89
C SER A 122 -3.52 4.94 6.59
N ASP A 123 -3.89 4.73 5.32
CA ASP A 123 -4.63 3.57 4.84
C ASP A 123 -4.09 3.10 3.48
N ILE A 124 -2.91 2.46 3.52
CA ILE A 124 -2.23 1.97 2.31
C ILE A 124 -3.11 1.00 1.53
N LEU A 125 -3.76 0.03 2.18
CA LEU A 125 -4.59 -0.94 1.46
C LEU A 125 -5.89 -0.33 0.94
N GLY A 126 -6.47 0.64 1.67
CA GLY A 126 -7.65 1.37 1.20
C GLY A 126 -7.38 2.31 0.04
N SER A 127 -6.15 2.83 -0.10
CA SER A 127 -5.71 3.63 -1.24
C SER A 127 -5.22 2.79 -2.43
N TRP A 128 -4.76 1.57 -2.19
CA TRP A 128 -4.26 0.67 -3.24
C TRP A 128 -5.39 0.16 -4.12
N SER A 129 -5.36 0.49 -5.41
CA SER A 129 -6.35 -0.02 -6.35
C SER A 129 -6.27 -1.55 -6.48
N GLY A 130 -7.39 -2.20 -6.18
CA GLY A 130 -7.51 -3.65 -6.17
C GLY A 130 -7.30 -4.27 -7.55
N SER A 131 -6.50 -5.32 -7.57
CA SER A 131 -6.41 -6.29 -8.66
C SER A 131 -7.47 -7.38 -8.50
N SER A 132 -7.67 -8.19 -9.54
CA SER A 132 -8.54 -9.36 -9.51
C SER A 132 -7.74 -10.60 -9.91
N ASN A 133 -6.87 -11.11 -9.05
CA ASN A 133 -6.01 -12.26 -9.37
C ASN A 133 -6.73 -13.59 -9.09
N ASP A 134 -8.00 -13.69 -9.50
CA ASP A 134 -8.85 -14.87 -9.38
C ASP A 134 -8.49 -15.88 -10.49
N GLY A 135 -7.31 -16.51 -10.41
CA GLY A 135 -7.01 -17.62 -11.31
C GLY A 135 -5.54 -17.97 -11.50
N TRP A 136 -5.34 -18.91 -12.44
CA TRP A 136 -4.06 -19.49 -12.82
C TRP A 136 -3.29 -18.60 -13.81
N PHE A 137 -4.02 -17.82 -14.61
CA PHE A 137 -3.47 -16.89 -15.60
C PHE A 137 -4.34 -15.64 -15.67
N VAL A 138 -3.70 -14.49 -15.54
CA VAL A 138 -4.26 -13.13 -15.52
C VAL A 138 -4.81 -12.67 -16.89
N GLY A 139 -5.13 -13.61 -17.79
CA GLY A 139 -5.61 -13.34 -19.15
C GLY A 139 -6.99 -12.65 -19.26
N ASN A 140 -7.66 -12.36 -18.15
CA ASN A 140 -8.94 -11.65 -18.13
C ASN A 140 -9.11 -10.72 -16.89
N THR A 141 -8.02 -10.24 -16.30
CA THR A 141 -8.08 -9.62 -14.98
C THR A 141 -7.63 -8.17 -14.97
N VAL A 142 -8.26 -7.39 -14.09
CA VAL A 142 -7.78 -6.05 -13.72
C VAL A 142 -6.49 -6.24 -12.91
N LEU A 143 -5.37 -5.74 -13.44
CA LEU A 143 -4.06 -5.87 -12.81
C LEU A 143 -3.92 -5.04 -11.52
N GLY A 144 -4.74 -3.99 -11.37
CA GLY A 144 -4.61 -3.01 -10.31
C GLY A 144 -3.24 -2.32 -10.32
N GLU A 145 -2.92 -1.69 -9.20
CA GLU A 145 -1.58 -1.19 -8.92
C GLU A 145 -0.67 -2.26 -8.35
N GLN A 146 0.64 -2.05 -8.49
CA GLN A 146 1.61 -3.03 -8.03
C GLN A 146 2.92 -2.40 -7.58
N ILE A 147 3.64 -3.11 -6.72
CA ILE A 147 5.03 -2.86 -6.37
C ILE A 147 5.86 -3.94 -7.07
N ALA A 148 6.61 -3.56 -8.10
CA ALA A 148 7.41 -4.49 -8.87
C ALA A 148 8.78 -4.68 -8.26
N LEU A 149 9.23 -5.93 -8.25
CA LEU A 149 10.55 -6.35 -7.83
C LEU A 149 11.41 -6.64 -9.06
N THR A 150 12.73 -6.60 -8.93
CA THR A 150 13.61 -6.71 -10.10
C THR A 150 13.93 -8.13 -10.53
N SER A 151 13.81 -9.10 -9.62
CA SER A 151 14.34 -10.45 -9.80
C SER A 151 13.54 -11.31 -10.74
N MET A 152 14.27 -12.16 -11.47
CA MET A 152 13.75 -13.39 -12.06
C MET A 152 14.49 -14.58 -11.48
N GLN A 153 13.79 -15.69 -11.33
CA GLN A 153 14.29 -16.93 -10.73
C GLN A 153 13.98 -18.10 -11.66
N ARG A 154 14.88 -19.07 -11.70
CA ARG A 154 14.64 -20.36 -12.34
C ARG A 154 14.42 -21.42 -11.29
N TRP A 155 13.39 -22.21 -11.51
CA TRP A 155 12.93 -23.25 -10.63
C TRP A 155 12.99 -24.61 -11.32
N GLY A 156 13.47 -25.62 -10.60
CA GLY A 156 13.38 -27.00 -11.04
C GLY A 156 12.04 -27.60 -10.62
N ALA A 157 11.12 -27.79 -11.57
CA ALA A 157 9.87 -28.49 -11.33
C ALA A 157 9.98 -29.93 -11.85
N ASP A 158 9.79 -30.91 -10.96
CA ASP A 158 9.61 -32.30 -11.36
C ASP A 158 8.12 -32.57 -11.59
N PRO A 159 7.65 -33.13 -12.74
CA PRO A 159 8.37 -33.57 -13.94
C PRO A 159 8.36 -32.57 -15.11
N ALA A 160 7.88 -31.35 -14.90
CA ALA A 160 7.64 -30.35 -15.95
C ALA A 160 8.94 -29.73 -16.53
N GLY A 161 10.10 -29.97 -15.92
CA GLY A 161 11.37 -29.39 -16.33
C GLY A 161 11.66 -28.08 -15.58
N SER A 162 12.40 -27.16 -16.21
CA SER A 162 12.68 -25.85 -15.61
C SER A 162 11.57 -24.85 -15.91
N LEU A 163 11.03 -24.23 -14.87
CA LEU A 163 10.09 -23.12 -14.97
C LEU A 163 10.79 -21.82 -14.58
N LEU A 164 10.36 -20.72 -15.20
CA LEU A 164 10.78 -19.38 -14.80
C LEU A 164 9.70 -18.78 -13.92
N TYR A 165 10.09 -18.36 -12.74
CA TYR A 165 9.28 -17.52 -11.89
C TYR A 165 10.02 -16.22 -11.71
N GLY A 166 9.45 -15.11 -12.13
CA GLY A 166 10.18 -13.88 -12.08
C GLY A 166 9.35 -12.68 -12.43
N ASP A 167 10.03 -11.54 -12.46
CA ASP A 167 9.40 -10.24 -12.61
C ASP A 167 8.24 -10.12 -11.64
N PHE A 168 8.55 -10.44 -10.37
CA PHE A 168 7.57 -10.48 -9.31
C PHE A 168 6.96 -9.11 -9.08
N ALA A 169 5.69 -9.09 -8.70
CA ALA A 169 5.05 -7.89 -8.22
C ALA A 169 4.13 -8.21 -7.05
N LEU A 170 4.21 -7.40 -6.01
CA LEU A 170 3.23 -7.40 -4.94
C LEU A 170 2.01 -6.60 -5.39
N ARG A 171 0.84 -7.20 -5.30
CA ARG A 171 -0.44 -6.58 -5.66
C ARG A 171 -1.43 -6.71 -4.51
N TYR A 172 -2.41 -5.84 -4.46
CA TYR A 172 -3.55 -5.98 -3.56
C TYR A 172 -4.72 -6.62 -4.30
N ASP A 173 -5.31 -7.67 -3.74
CA ASP A 173 -6.52 -8.32 -4.22
C ASP A 173 -7.52 -8.44 -3.04
N PRO A 174 -8.54 -7.57 -2.99
CA PRO A 174 -9.47 -7.54 -1.87
C PRO A 174 -10.33 -8.81 -1.78
N THR A 175 -10.51 -9.59 -2.85
CA THR A 175 -11.30 -10.83 -2.80
C THR A 175 -10.59 -11.92 -2.00
N ARG A 176 -9.27 -11.79 -1.86
CA ARG A 176 -8.38 -12.72 -1.14
C ARG A 176 -8.11 -12.28 0.29
N ALA A 177 -8.61 -11.10 0.69
CA ALA A 177 -8.55 -10.64 2.06
C ALA A 177 -9.52 -11.44 2.94
N GLY A 178 -9.05 -11.97 4.06
CA GLY A 178 -9.89 -12.73 4.99
C GLY A 178 -9.11 -13.70 5.87
N GLY A 179 -9.58 -13.90 7.10
CA GLY A 179 -8.90 -14.73 8.08
C GLY A 179 -7.48 -14.20 8.34
N ALA A 180 -6.47 -15.02 8.03
CA ALA A 180 -5.06 -14.63 8.14
C ALA A 180 -4.53 -13.87 6.90
N ASN A 181 -5.23 -13.89 5.77
CA ASN A 181 -4.76 -13.28 4.52
C ASN A 181 -5.05 -11.78 4.47
N SER A 182 -4.05 -10.99 4.10
CA SER A 182 -4.16 -9.53 3.99
C SER A 182 -4.80 -9.05 2.68
N GLY A 183 -4.97 -9.96 1.71
CA GLY A 183 -5.30 -9.61 0.32
C GLY A 183 -4.06 -9.23 -0.50
N LEU A 184 -2.88 -9.04 0.12
CA LEU A 184 -1.65 -8.88 -0.65
C LEU A 184 -1.24 -10.22 -1.27
N VAL A 185 -0.96 -10.18 -2.57
CA VAL A 185 -0.58 -11.33 -3.38
C VAL A 185 0.74 -11.04 -4.05
N LEU A 186 1.69 -11.95 -3.85
CA LEU A 186 2.88 -11.99 -4.65
C LEU A 186 2.55 -12.67 -5.98
N THR A 187 2.60 -11.91 -7.06
CA THR A 187 2.38 -12.41 -8.41
C THR A 187 3.71 -12.61 -9.12
N SER A 188 3.80 -13.68 -9.90
CA SER A 188 4.94 -13.94 -10.78
C SER A 188 4.49 -13.82 -12.21
N ASN A 189 5.26 -13.14 -13.05
CA ASN A 189 5.02 -13.16 -14.48
C ASN A 189 5.67 -14.42 -15.07
N ILE A 190 4.84 -15.33 -15.53
CA ILE A 190 5.28 -16.51 -16.28
C ILE A 190 4.87 -16.33 -17.75
N ASP A 191 5.55 -16.99 -18.68
CA ASP A 191 5.56 -16.68 -20.14
C ASP A 191 4.19 -16.43 -20.82
N PHE A 192 3.10 -16.90 -20.22
CA PHE A 192 1.73 -16.85 -20.74
C PHE A 192 0.73 -16.19 -19.78
N GLY A 193 1.20 -15.54 -18.72
CA GLY A 193 0.39 -14.71 -17.85
C GLY A 193 1.02 -14.48 -16.48
N ASN A 194 0.51 -13.47 -15.76
CA ASN A 194 0.80 -13.37 -14.34
C ASN A 194 0.07 -14.50 -13.60
N ALA A 195 0.70 -15.04 -12.58
CA ALA A 195 0.17 -16.12 -11.76
C ALA A 195 0.34 -15.79 -10.28
N ALA A 196 -0.69 -16.08 -9.47
CA ALA A 196 -0.63 -15.89 -8.02
C ALA A 196 0.35 -16.90 -7.41
N PHE A 197 1.53 -16.40 -7.07
CA PHE A 197 2.64 -17.19 -6.58
C PHE A 197 2.50 -17.51 -5.09
N ALA A 198 2.22 -16.48 -4.29
CA ALA A 198 1.99 -16.61 -2.86
C ALA A 198 0.96 -15.59 -2.37
N ASP A 199 0.18 -15.98 -1.37
CA ASP A 199 -0.60 -15.05 -0.57
C ASP A 199 0.23 -14.57 0.62
N LEU A 200 0.15 -13.28 0.93
CA LEU A 200 0.77 -12.72 2.11
C LEU A 200 -0.24 -12.68 3.26
N GLY A 201 -0.01 -13.52 4.26
CA GLY A 201 -0.80 -13.55 5.49
C GLY A 201 -0.09 -12.88 6.65
N ASN A 202 -0.85 -12.60 7.71
CA ASN A 202 -0.38 -11.92 8.93
C ASN A 202 0.42 -10.64 8.62
N ALA A 203 -0.01 -9.90 7.59
CA ALA A 203 0.79 -8.80 7.07
C ALA A 203 0.83 -7.61 8.06
N ILE A 204 2.01 -7.03 8.21
CA ILE A 204 2.23 -5.78 8.92
C ILE A 204 2.63 -4.74 7.89
N ILE A 205 1.84 -3.68 7.79
CA ILE A 205 2.07 -2.55 6.89
C ILE A 205 2.24 -1.30 7.74
N ALA A 206 3.35 -0.60 7.57
CA ALA A 206 3.63 0.61 8.32
C ALA A 206 4.37 1.64 7.47
N VAL A 207 3.98 2.90 7.61
CA VAL A 207 4.72 4.05 7.09
C VAL A 207 5.34 4.81 8.25
N ALA A 208 6.65 5.05 8.18
CA ALA A 208 7.40 5.82 9.16
C ALA A 208 8.32 6.82 8.45
N GLY A 209 7.97 8.11 8.50
CA GLY A 209 8.65 9.13 7.71
C GLY A 209 8.48 8.84 6.21
N ASP A 210 9.59 8.79 5.50
CA ASP A 210 9.64 8.53 4.06
C ASP A 210 9.85 7.04 3.72
N GLN A 211 9.46 6.12 4.62
CA GLN A 211 9.61 4.68 4.40
C GLN A 211 8.31 3.94 4.59
N LEU A 212 7.96 3.11 3.59
CA LEU A 212 6.93 2.10 3.66
C LEU A 212 7.59 0.75 3.96
N THR A 213 7.10 0.07 5.00
CA THR A 213 7.49 -1.30 5.33
C THR A 213 6.29 -2.22 5.21
N ILE A 214 6.49 -3.37 4.56
CA ILE A 214 5.49 -4.43 4.46
C ILE A 214 6.19 -5.75 4.81
N SER A 215 5.66 -6.49 5.78
CA SER A 215 6.14 -7.84 6.09
C SER A 215 4.99 -8.79 6.34
N GLY A 216 5.24 -10.10 6.25
CA GLY A 216 4.23 -11.13 6.50
C GLY A 216 4.72 -12.53 6.21
N ASP A 217 3.82 -13.49 6.37
CA ASP A 217 4.03 -14.90 6.09
C ASP A 217 3.61 -15.23 4.65
N LEU A 218 4.42 -16.03 3.96
CA LEU A 218 4.13 -16.48 2.60
C LEU A 218 3.36 -17.81 2.64
N PHE A 219 2.17 -17.82 2.05
CA PHE A 219 1.31 -19.00 1.91
C PHE A 219 1.20 -19.41 0.44
N ALA A 220 1.34 -20.70 0.16
CA ALA A 220 1.35 -21.21 -1.21
C ALA A 220 0.01 -20.90 -1.89
N ALA A 221 0.08 -20.23 -3.05
CA ALA A 221 -1.09 -19.92 -3.86
C ALA A 221 -1.23 -20.89 -5.05
N ALA A 222 -2.25 -20.67 -5.88
CA ALA A 222 -2.65 -21.60 -6.93
C ALA A 222 -1.51 -21.93 -7.91
N ALA A 223 -0.66 -20.97 -8.29
CA ALA A 223 0.43 -21.22 -9.23
C ALA A 223 1.47 -22.18 -8.63
N LEU A 224 1.87 -21.94 -7.38
CA LEU A 224 2.84 -22.78 -6.69
C LEU A 224 2.30 -24.21 -6.50
N THR A 225 1.02 -24.34 -6.14
CA THR A 225 0.36 -25.66 -6.08
C THR A 225 0.32 -26.37 -7.43
N ALA A 226 0.04 -25.64 -8.51
CA ALA A 226 -0.11 -26.18 -9.84
C ALA A 226 1.18 -26.77 -10.41
N PHE A 227 2.28 -26.04 -10.24
CA PHE A 227 3.53 -26.31 -10.94
C PHE A 227 4.54 -27.08 -10.10
N ASP A 228 4.36 -27.08 -8.79
CA ASP A 228 5.35 -27.57 -7.83
C ASP A 228 4.73 -28.51 -6.79
N GLY A 229 3.42 -28.76 -6.87
CA GLY A 229 2.72 -29.68 -5.96
C GLY A 229 2.62 -29.18 -4.51
N ALA A 230 2.93 -27.91 -4.25
CA ALA A 230 2.78 -27.32 -2.92
C ALA A 230 1.32 -27.36 -2.44
N ILE A 231 1.10 -27.58 -1.15
CA ILE A 231 -0.26 -27.55 -0.59
C ILE A 231 -0.77 -26.12 -0.53
N LEU A 232 -1.89 -25.85 -1.21
CA LEU A 232 -2.56 -24.54 -1.20
C LEU A 232 -2.80 -24.07 0.23
N GLY A 233 -2.43 -22.82 0.53
CA GLY A 233 -2.58 -22.19 1.84
C GLY A 233 -1.60 -22.71 2.90
N LYS A 234 -0.60 -23.51 2.54
CA LYS A 234 0.47 -23.90 3.46
C LYS A 234 1.52 -22.78 3.52
N GLN A 235 1.90 -22.38 4.73
CA GLN A 235 3.01 -21.46 4.94
C GLN A 235 4.31 -22.12 4.47
N PHE A 236 5.09 -21.39 3.69
CA PHE A 236 6.37 -21.85 3.15
C PHE A 236 7.49 -20.80 3.28
N GLY A 237 7.24 -19.69 3.96
CA GLY A 237 8.24 -18.66 4.12
C GLY A 237 7.73 -17.38 4.76
N THR A 238 8.57 -16.36 4.68
CA THR A 238 8.29 -14.99 5.12
C THR A 238 8.74 -14.00 4.06
N PHE A 239 8.11 -12.83 4.07
CA PHE A 239 8.42 -11.71 3.20
C PHE A 239 8.58 -10.44 4.03
N SER A 240 9.50 -9.57 3.63
CA SER A 240 9.72 -8.28 4.23
C SER A 240 10.29 -7.32 3.20
N MET A 241 9.69 -6.15 3.05
CA MET A 241 10.18 -5.08 2.20
C MET A 241 10.22 -3.75 2.93
N THR A 242 11.17 -2.92 2.53
CA THR A 242 11.29 -1.52 2.89
C THR A 242 11.43 -0.72 1.59
N ALA A 243 10.43 0.10 1.29
CA ALA A 243 10.41 1.00 0.15
C ALA A 243 10.64 2.44 0.61
N ASP A 244 11.48 3.16 -0.14
CA ASP A 244 11.66 4.60 0.05
C ASP A 244 10.56 5.34 -0.71
N LEU A 245 9.92 6.28 -0.04
CA LEU A 245 8.82 7.09 -0.55
C LEU A 245 9.30 8.48 -0.93
N SER A 246 8.78 9.00 -2.05
CA SER A 246 8.79 10.44 -2.31
C SER A 246 7.40 10.97 -2.02
N THR A 247 7.29 11.77 -0.95
CA THR A 247 6.05 12.44 -0.59
C THR A 247 5.95 13.75 -1.35
N SER A 248 4.86 13.93 -2.11
CA SER A 248 4.52 15.25 -2.62
C SER A 248 3.59 15.90 -1.60
N ALA A 249 3.96 17.08 -1.10
CA ALA A 249 3.05 17.86 -0.28
C ALA A 249 1.91 18.35 -1.18
N VAL A 250 0.81 17.61 -1.24
CA VAL A 250 -0.41 18.06 -1.91
C VAL A 250 -0.94 19.25 -1.11
N PRO A 251 -0.94 20.49 -1.67
CA PRO A 251 -1.46 21.63 -0.93
C PRO A 251 -2.94 21.39 -0.66
N GLU A 252 -3.34 21.29 0.61
CA GLU A 252 -4.74 21.06 0.92
C GLU A 252 -5.58 22.19 0.31
N PRO A 253 -6.64 21.88 -0.47
CA PRO A 253 -7.50 22.91 -1.05
C PRO A 253 -8.16 23.79 0.03
N SER A 254 -8.29 23.27 1.26
CA SER A 254 -8.80 23.96 2.45
C SER A 254 -7.90 25.13 2.89
N SER A 255 -6.58 25.02 2.77
CA SER A 255 -5.63 26.02 3.26
C SER A 255 -5.71 27.33 2.47
N LEU A 256 -5.92 27.24 1.15
CA LEU A 256 -6.18 28.39 0.29
C LEU A 256 -7.57 29.00 0.54
N VAL A 257 -8.58 28.19 0.83
CA VAL A 257 -9.92 28.68 1.17
C VAL A 257 -9.92 29.38 2.53
N VAL A 258 -9.24 28.85 3.53
CA VAL A 258 -9.10 29.49 4.85
C VAL A 258 -8.31 30.79 4.73
N LEU A 259 -7.24 30.84 3.92
CA LEU A 259 -6.52 32.08 3.63
C LEU A 259 -7.40 33.11 2.89
N GLY A 260 -8.21 32.65 1.93
CA GLY A 260 -9.16 33.49 1.19
C GLY A 260 -10.26 34.06 2.06
N VAL A 261 -10.89 33.22 2.90
CA VAL A 261 -11.96 33.63 3.81
C VAL A 261 -11.44 34.54 4.93
N SER A 262 -10.27 34.25 5.49
CA SER A 262 -9.64 35.12 6.50
C SER A 262 -9.23 36.47 5.92
N GLY A 263 -8.72 36.51 4.68
CA GLY A 263 -8.45 37.74 3.94
C GLY A 263 -9.72 38.57 3.70
N LEU A 264 -10.81 37.93 3.26
CA LEU A 264 -12.10 38.60 3.05
C LEU A 264 -12.72 39.13 4.35
N MET A 265 -12.62 38.37 5.45
CA MET A 265 -13.05 38.82 6.78
C MET A 265 -12.23 40.00 7.30
N ALA A 266 -10.91 40.01 7.10
CA ALA A 266 -10.05 41.13 7.46
C ALA A 266 -10.38 42.40 6.66
N ILE A 267 -10.68 42.26 5.36
CA ILE A 267 -11.12 43.37 4.49
C ILE A 267 -12.50 43.90 4.95
N ALA A 268 -13.44 43.01 5.23
CA ALA A 268 -14.77 43.38 5.72
C ALA A 268 -14.71 44.07 7.10
N TYR A 269 -13.84 43.60 8.00
CA TYR A 269 -13.62 44.22 9.30
C TYR A 269 -12.99 45.61 9.17
N ARG A 270 -12.01 45.79 8.27
CA ARG A 270 -11.37 47.09 8.03
C ARG A 270 -12.36 48.13 7.48
N ARG A 271 -13.26 47.73 6.56
CA ARG A 271 -14.31 48.62 6.01
C ARG A 271 -15.36 49.05 7.05
N ARG A 272 -15.66 48.22 8.04
CA ARG A 272 -16.62 48.58 9.12
C ARG A 272 -16.06 49.63 10.09
N ARG A 273 -14.74 49.69 10.27
CA ARG A 273 -14.10 50.61 11.21
C ARG A 273 -14.04 52.05 10.70
N THR A 274 -13.89 52.24 9.39
CA THR A 274 -13.86 53.58 8.78
C THR A 274 -15.23 54.26 8.70
N SER A 275 -16.33 53.49 8.70
CA SER A 275 -17.68 54.06 8.57
C SER A 275 -18.29 54.57 9.88
N ARG A 276 -17.66 54.35 11.04
CA ARG A 276 -18.18 54.76 12.37
C ARG A 276 -17.55 56.03 12.96
N SER A 277 -16.56 56.64 12.29
CA SER A 277 -15.82 57.78 12.83
C SER A 277 -16.27 59.15 12.30
N GLY A 278 -17.42 59.25 11.64
CA GLY A 278 -17.86 60.52 11.03
C GLY A 278 -19.34 60.81 11.24
N CYS A 279 -19.77 61.14 12.46
CA CYS A 279 -20.97 61.98 12.70
C CYS A 279 -21.13 62.28 14.21
N VAL A 280 -20.35 63.20 14.78
CA VAL A 280 -20.79 63.95 15.98
C VAL A 280 -20.07 65.31 16.00
N THR A 281 -20.50 66.27 15.18
CA THR A 281 -20.30 67.69 15.49
C THR A 281 -21.31 68.53 14.71
N ALA A 282 -22.39 68.96 15.37
CA ALA A 282 -23.07 70.24 15.14
C ALA A 282 -24.35 70.28 15.98
N LEU A 283 -24.32 71.03 17.08
CA LEU A 283 -25.46 71.77 17.62
C LEU A 283 -24.91 72.77 18.65
N GLN A 284 -24.41 73.90 18.14
CA GLN A 284 -24.49 75.19 18.81
C GLN A 284 -25.61 75.96 18.11
N GLY A 285 -26.54 76.49 18.88
CA GLY A 285 -27.71 77.23 18.43
C GLY A 285 -28.81 77.17 19.48
#